data_AF-A0A355PKM1-F1
#
_entry.id   AF-A0A355PKM1-F1
#
_cell.length_a   1.000
_cell.length_b   1.000
_cell.length_c   1.000
_cell.angle_alpha   90.00
_cell.angle_beta   90.00
_cell.angle_gamma   90.00
#
_symmetry.space_group_name_H-M   'P 1'
#
loop_
_entity.id
_entity.type
_entity.pdbx_description
1 polymer ?
#
loop_
_entity_poly.entity_id
_entity_poly.type
_entity_poly.pdbx_seq_one_letter_code
_entity_poly.pdbx_strand_id
1 'polypeptide(L)' 'MSTPAVKTAAGYLAGLLFGLGLAISGMTDPARVLGFLDIAGAWDPTLMFVLGAAVGTTFVGYR' A
#
# COMPACT_ATOMS: atom_id res chain seq x y z
N MET A 1 -19.76 4.69 20.07
CA MET A 1 -20.68 3.81 19.32
C MET A 1 -20.74 4.31 17.88
N SER A 2 -19.82 3.88 17.00
CA SER A 2 -19.90 4.28 15.58
C SER A 2 -21.05 3.52 14.94
N THR A 3 -21.99 4.24 14.32
CA THR A 3 -23.13 3.63 13.61
C THR A 3 -22.62 2.66 12.53
N PRO A 4 -23.31 1.53 12.29
CA PRO A 4 -22.85 0.49 11.37
C PRO A 4 -22.54 1.04 9.97
N ALA A 5 -23.29 2.06 9.51
CA ALA A 5 -23.04 2.76 8.26
C ALA A 5 -21.63 3.37 8.15
N VAL A 6 -21.12 3.96 9.25
CA VAL A 6 -19.79 4.60 9.26
C VAL A 6 -18.68 3.57 9.12
N LYS A 7 -18.81 2.40 9.78
CA LYS A 7 -17.83 1.31 9.64
C LYS A 7 -17.78 0.78 8.21
N THR A 8 -18.93 0.58 7.58
CA THR A 8 -19.02 0.10 6.21
C THR A 8 -18.43 1.11 5.22
N ALA A 9 -18.77 2.40 5.35
CA ALA A 9 -18.23 3.45 4.51
C ALA A 9 -16.70 3.60 4.66
N ALA A 10 -16.19 3.54 5.89
CA ALA A 10 -14.75 3.56 6.15
C ALA A 10 -14.03 2.36 5.51
N GLY A 11 -14.62 1.16 5.55
CA GLY A 11 -14.09 -0.03 4.88
C GLY A 11 -13.98 0.13 3.37
N TYR A 12 -15.02 0.67 2.72
CA TYR A 12 -14.97 0.95 1.28
C TYR A 12 -13.93 2.00 0.91
N LEU A 13 -13.84 3.08 1.69
CA LEU A 13 -12.84 4.13 1.46
C LEU A 13 -11.41 3.59 1.63
N ALA A 14 -11.17 2.78 2.67
CA ALA A 14 -9.88 2.14 2.89
C ALA A 14 -9.50 1.20 1.74
N GLY A 15 -10.43 0.37 1.27
CA GLY A 15 -10.22 -0.53 0.13
C GLY A 15 -9.94 0.22 -1.18
N LEU A 16 -10.64 1.33 -1.41
CA LEU A 16 -10.45 2.17 -2.59
C LEU A 16 -9.09 2.88 -2.55
N LEU A 17 -8.70 3.44 -1.40
CA LEU A 17 -7.37 4.03 -1.21
C LEU A 17 -6.25 3.00 -1.42
N PHE A 18 -6.42 1.78 -0.89
CA PHE A 18 -5.47 0.70 -1.06
C PHE A 18 -5.33 0.29 -2.54
N GLY A 19 -6.45 0.06 -3.22
CA GLY A 19 -6.45 -0.30 -4.64
C GLY A 19 -5.84 0.78 -5.54
N LEU A 20 -6.14 2.05 -5.27
CA LEU A 20 -5.52 3.17 -5.99
C LEU A 20 -4.00 3.24 -5.76
N GLY A 21 -3.54 3.00 -4.53
CA GLY A 21 -2.11 2.93 -4.23
C GLY A 21 -1.41 1.82 -5.01
N LEU A 22 -2.02 0.63 -5.10
CA LEU A 22 -1.49 -0.48 -5.90
C LEU A 22 -1.43 -0.14 -7.41
N ALA A 23 -2.47 0.50 -7.95
CA ALA A 23 -2.51 0.89 -9.36
C ALA A 23 -1.47 1.96 -9.70
N ILE A 24 -1.34 3.01 -8.87
CA ILE A 24 -0.38 4.11 -9.09
C ILE A 24 1.06 3.61 -8.95
N SER A 25 1.33 2.69 -8.01
CA SER A 25 2.67 2.14 -7.81
C SER A 25 3.13 1.16 -8.89
N GLY A 26 2.23 0.73 -9.79
CA GLY A 26 2.56 -0.27 -10.81
C GLY A 26 2.89 -1.66 -10.25
N MET A 27 2.56 -1.92 -8.98
CA MET A 27 2.80 -3.20 -8.30
C MET A 27 2.05 -4.39 -8.91
N THR A 28 1.09 -4.13 -9.79
CA THR A 28 0.45 -5.17 -10.60
C THR A 28 1.40 -5.82 -11.61
N ASP A 29 2.54 -5.18 -11.91
CA ASP A 29 3.60 -5.73 -12.74
C ASP A 29 4.62 -6.52 -11.89
N PRO A 30 4.76 -7.85 -12.10
CA PRO A 30 5.75 -8.66 -11.39
C PRO A 30 7.19 -8.18 -11.58
N ALA A 31 7.51 -7.52 -12.70
CA ALA A 31 8.85 -7.01 -12.95
C ALA A 31 9.29 -5.95 -11.93
N ARG A 32 8.35 -5.14 -11.43
CA ARG A 32 8.62 -4.14 -10.37
C ARG A 32 8.97 -4.80 -9.04
N VAL A 33 8.32 -5.92 -8.73
CA VAL A 33 8.61 -6.71 -7.52
C VAL A 33 9.99 -7.33 -7.60
N LEU A 34 10.34 -7.89 -8.75
CA LEU A 34 11.67 -8.46 -8.99
C LEU A 34 12.75 -7.38 -8.95
N GLY A 35 12.53 -6.21 -9.58
CA GLY A 35 13.46 -5.09 -9.55
C GLY A 35 13.69 -4.54 -8.13
N PHE A 36 12.67 -4.55 -7.27
CA PHE A 36 12.84 -4.20 -5.86
C PHE A 36 13.68 -5.21 -5.07
N LEU A 37 13.60 -6.50 -5.40
CA LEU A 37 14.40 -7.53 -4.75
C LEU A 37 15.83 -7.59 -5.30
N ASP A 38 16.08 -7.05 -6.50
CA ASP A 38 17.39 -6.98 -7.14
C ASP A 38 18.29 -5.87 -6.55
N ILE A 39 18.60 -5.98 -5.25
CA ILE A 39 19.40 -5.00 -4.50
C ILE A 39 20.84 -4.93 -5.01
N ALA A 40 21.36 -6.02 -5.60
CA ALA A 40 22.71 -6.12 -6.13
C ALA A 40 22.85 -5.70 -7.60
N GLY A 41 21.73 -5.43 -8.29
CA GLY A 41 21.66 -5.10 -9.71
C GLY A 41 20.94 -3.79 -9.99
N ALA A 42 19.93 -3.82 -10.86
CA ALA A 42 19.18 -2.64 -11.28
C ALA A 42 18.01 -2.37 -10.32
N TRP A 43 18.34 -2.03 -9.08
CA TRP A 43 17.36 -1.92 -8.00
C TRP A 43 16.29 -0.84 -8.26
N ASP A 44 15.02 -1.24 -8.20
CA ASP A 44 13.86 -0.36 -8.37
C ASP A 44 13.23 0.01 -7.00
N PRO A 45 13.37 1.26 -6.53
CA PRO A 45 12.89 1.70 -5.23
C PRO A 45 11.38 1.98 -5.18
N THR A 46 10.64 1.89 -6.30
CA THR A 46 9.21 2.25 -6.37
C THR A 46 8.37 1.51 -5.33
N LEU A 47 8.74 0.26 -5.03
CA LEU A 47 8.05 -0.60 -4.07
C LEU A 47 8.19 -0.12 -2.61
N MET A 48 9.29 0.57 -2.26
CA MET A 48 9.50 1.10 -0.91
C MET A 48 8.49 2.17 -0.53
N PHE A 49 7.98 2.96 -1.48
CA PHE A 49 6.97 3.97 -1.17
C PHE A 49 5.67 3.34 -0.66
N VAL A 50 5.27 2.23 -1.27
CA VAL A 50 4.07 1.48 -0.85
C VAL A 50 4.31 0.81 0.51
N LEU A 51 5.45 0.13 0.67
CA LEU A 51 5.80 -0.51 1.94
C LEU A 51 5.93 0.51 3.08
N GLY A 52 6.57 1.65 2.83
CA GLY A 52 6.71 2.74 3.78
C GLY A 52 5.36 3.34 4.18
N ALA A 53 4.46 3.55 3.23
CA ALA A 53 3.10 4.01 3.51
C ALA A 53 2.30 2.98 4.33
N ALA A 54 2.41 1.69 3.99
CA ALA A 54 1.75 0.62 4.73
C ALA A 54 2.26 0.55 6.19
N VAL A 55 3.58 0.44 6.37
CA VAL A 55 4.21 0.38 7.70
C VAL A 55 3.94 1.64 8.50
N GLY A 56 4.06 2.82 7.89
CA GLY A 56 3.78 4.09 8.54
C GLY A 56 2.33 4.21 9.01
N THR A 57 1.37 3.80 8.18
CA THR A 57 -0.05 3.80 8.54
C THR A 57 -0.34 2.81 9.66
N THR A 58 0.21 1.60 9.59
CA THR A 58 0.11 0.59 10.67
C THR A 58 0.72 1.11 11.96
N PHE A 59 1.92 1.66 11.91
CA PHE A 59 2.58 2.25 13.08
C PHE A 59 1.72 3.36 13.70
N VAL A 60 1.16 4.25 12.88
CA VAL A 60 0.26 5.32 13.35
C VAL A 60 -1.05 4.79 13.93
N GLY A 61 -1.57 3.68 13.41
CA GLY A 61 -2.84 3.09 13.86
C GLY A 61 -2.73 2.18 15.10
N TYR A 62 -1.56 1.61 15.38
CA TYR A 62 -1.32 0.67 16.48
C TYR A 62 -0.54 1.26 17.68
N ARG A 63 -0.17 2.54 17.60
CA ARG A 63 0.36 3.30 18.74
C ARG A 63 -0.77 3.86 19.59
#